data_AF-A0AAN7EZ71-F1
#
_entry.id   AF-A0AAN7EZ71-F1
#
_cell.length_a   1.000
_cell.length_b   1.000
_cell.length_c   1.000
_cell.angle_alpha   90.00
_cell.angle_beta   90.00
_cell.angle_gamma   90.00
#
_symmetry.space_group_name_H-M   'P 1'
#
loop_
_entity.id
_entity.type
_entity.pdbx_description
1 polymer ?
#
loop_
_entity_poly.entity_id
_entity_poly.type
_entity_poly.pdbx_seq_one_letter_code
_entity_poly.pdbx_strand_id
1 'polypeptide(L)'
;MLLRPTTRPLCFSLCFHSKARRSYRPKWLSKDMGRVELDSKAKRQADFRLCNVSSHMTELLEIRADDPKMHVLLIPGNPGVVTFYKDFVESLYEFLEGDASITAISHLSHTKKDWDHGRLFSLEEQTDHKMDFIKQELENIEVPIILVGHSIGSYISIDMFKRSSEKVIYCIGLYPFLALNLQSTEQSIVGKIAASRVVSVALSLIVASLGFLPRSALRLIVTNSLAKSWSAVAVEATCSHLVQYHTMRNVLFMAMTEFRKLTATPDWAFMRENKEKLAFLFGGDDHWGPLQMFEEVCDGCCMFNHICCLFMCVKAVYYFPERLQRDMC
;
A
#
# COMPACT_ATOMS: atom_id res chain seq x y z
N MET A 1 0.82 51.09 52.87
CA MET A 1 1.37 51.61 51.59
C MET A 1 2.31 50.54 51.04
N LEU A 2 2.04 50.08 49.83
CA LEU A 2 2.53 48.80 49.27
C LEU A 2 4.06 48.72 49.08
N LEU A 3 4.57 47.52 49.35
CA LEU A 3 5.97 47.09 49.39
C LEU A 3 6.59 46.80 48.00
N ARG A 4 7.91 47.00 47.91
CA ARG A 4 8.89 46.30 47.07
C ARG A 4 10.19 46.16 47.91
N PRO A 5 11.26 45.49 47.43
CA PRO A 5 11.46 44.06 47.13
C PRO A 5 12.71 43.49 47.90
N THR A 6 12.99 42.16 47.90
CA THR A 6 14.36 41.52 47.86
C THR A 6 14.40 40.02 48.27
N THR A 7 14.96 39.18 47.37
CA THR A 7 15.90 38.03 47.51
C THR A 7 15.81 36.91 48.60
N ARG A 8 15.65 35.65 48.13
CA ARG A 8 16.34 34.32 48.39
C ARG A 8 16.71 33.84 49.83
N PRO A 9 16.62 32.52 50.16
CA PRO A 9 17.61 31.51 49.71
C PRO A 9 17.14 30.04 49.49
N LEU A 10 18.08 29.24 48.96
CA LEU A 10 18.09 27.78 48.76
C LEU A 10 18.04 27.00 50.08
N CYS A 11 17.45 25.79 50.06
CA CYS A 11 17.77 24.73 51.03
C CYS A 11 17.83 23.36 50.31
N PHE A 12 19.00 22.72 50.40
CA PHE A 12 19.25 21.33 50.05
C PHE A 12 18.68 20.42 51.15
N SER A 13 18.07 19.29 50.78
CA SER A 13 18.05 18.10 51.64
C SER A 13 18.01 16.84 50.78
N LEU A 14 19.11 16.09 50.82
CA LEU A 14 19.25 14.71 50.39
C LEU A 14 18.72 13.81 51.51
N CYS A 15 17.78 12.91 51.18
CA CYS A 15 17.52 11.73 51.99
C CYS A 15 17.15 10.55 51.09
N PHE A 16 18.12 9.68 50.84
CA PHE A 16 17.91 8.28 50.48
C PHE A 16 17.19 7.59 51.63
N HIS A 17 16.13 6.82 51.37
CA HIS A 17 15.81 5.62 52.16
C HIS A 17 14.99 4.62 51.34
N SER A 18 15.60 3.45 51.15
CA SER A 18 15.05 2.22 50.58
C SER A 18 13.96 1.61 51.45
N LYS A 19 12.83 1.18 50.86
CA LYS A 19 12.01 0.08 51.40
C LYS A 19 11.47 -0.82 50.31
N ALA A 20 11.70 -2.10 50.53
CA ALA A 20 11.41 -3.21 49.64
C ALA A 20 10.01 -3.83 49.87
N ARG A 21 9.53 -4.52 48.81
CA ARG A 21 8.57 -5.63 48.75
C ARG A 21 7.09 -5.39 49.13
N ARG A 22 6.22 -5.64 48.13
CA ARG A 22 5.37 -6.85 48.13
C ARG A 22 4.89 -7.21 46.72
N SER A 23 5.33 -8.37 46.26
CA SER A 23 4.83 -9.06 45.07
C SER A 23 3.55 -9.82 45.45
N TYR A 24 2.48 -9.61 44.69
CA TYR A 24 1.31 -10.50 44.69
C TYR A 24 1.42 -11.44 43.48
N ARG A 25 1.47 -12.75 43.76
CA ARG A 25 1.25 -13.83 42.78
C ARG A 25 -0.15 -14.40 43.02
N PRO A 26 -0.98 -14.59 41.99
CA PRO A 26 -1.93 -15.69 41.97
C PRO A 26 -1.23 -16.92 41.41
N LYS A 27 -1.31 -18.02 42.15
CA LYS A 27 -0.73 -19.33 41.85
C LYS A 27 -1.88 -20.23 41.41
N TRP A 28 -2.08 -20.41 40.12
CA TRP A 28 -2.74 -21.58 39.56
C TRP A 28 -1.91 -22.05 38.37
N LEU A 29 -1.46 -23.30 38.46
CA LEU A 29 -0.43 -23.92 37.64
C LEU A 29 -0.95 -25.31 37.29
N SER A 30 -1.02 -25.60 35.98
CA SER A 30 -1.18 -26.92 35.34
C SER A 30 -1.87 -26.64 33.99
N LYS A 31 -1.40 -27.05 32.81
CA LYS A 31 -0.37 -28.01 32.40
C LYS A 31 -0.16 -27.78 30.89
N ASP A 32 1.04 -28.10 30.39
CA ASP A 32 1.34 -28.28 28.97
C ASP A 32 1.11 -27.11 28.01
N MET A 33 2.02 -26.13 28.06
CA MET A 33 2.48 -25.53 26.80
C MET A 33 3.81 -26.17 26.46
N GLY A 34 3.75 -27.27 25.73
CA GLY A 34 4.89 -27.78 25.00
C GLY A 34 5.53 -26.61 24.24
N ARG A 35 6.86 -26.52 24.31
CA ARG A 35 7.60 -25.67 23.38
C ARG A 35 7.18 -26.11 21.98
N VAL A 36 6.34 -25.32 21.34
CA VAL A 36 6.25 -25.35 19.89
C VAL A 36 7.61 -24.81 19.46
N GLU A 37 8.54 -25.72 19.18
CA GLU A 37 9.55 -25.45 18.18
C GLU A 37 8.75 -25.00 16.95
N LEU A 38 8.71 -23.68 16.74
CA LEU A 38 8.43 -23.13 15.43
C LEU A 38 9.55 -23.69 14.55
N ASP A 39 9.25 -24.82 13.92
CA ASP A 39 10.02 -25.38 12.83
C ASP A 39 10.29 -24.21 11.88
N SER A 40 11.55 -23.85 11.74
CA SER A 40 11.99 -22.71 10.96
C SER A 40 11.82 -23.05 9.48
N LYS A 41 10.57 -23.16 9.02
CA LYS A 41 10.26 -23.20 7.59
C LYS A 41 10.88 -21.93 7.01
N ALA A 42 11.82 -22.12 6.10
CA ALA A 42 12.50 -21.01 5.44
C ALA A 42 11.43 -20.08 4.84
N LYS A 43 11.49 -18.80 5.21
CA LYS A 43 10.60 -17.75 4.69
C LYS A 43 10.63 -17.79 3.16
N ARG A 44 9.51 -18.12 2.50
CA ARG A 44 9.46 -18.19 1.03
C ARG A 44 9.55 -16.75 0.50
N GLN A 45 10.63 -16.47 -0.21
CA GLN A 45 10.84 -15.14 -0.78
C GLN A 45 10.03 -14.97 -2.05
N ALA A 46 9.60 -13.74 -2.30
CA ALA A 46 8.93 -13.41 -3.54
C ALA A 46 9.92 -13.33 -4.71
N ASP A 47 9.57 -14.01 -5.80
CA ASP A 47 10.35 -14.08 -7.03
C ASP A 47 9.98 -12.90 -7.93
N PHE A 48 11.01 -12.27 -8.50
CA PHE A 48 10.81 -11.24 -9.51
C PHE A 48 10.84 -11.85 -10.91
N ARG A 49 9.79 -11.61 -11.70
CA ARG A 49 9.67 -12.10 -13.08
C ARG A 49 9.35 -10.96 -14.03
N LEU A 50 9.94 -11.00 -15.21
CA LEU A 50 9.53 -10.19 -16.35
C LEU A 50 8.65 -11.03 -17.27
N CYS A 51 7.51 -10.52 -17.66
CA CYS A 51 6.62 -11.15 -18.65
C CYS A 51 6.26 -10.17 -19.76
N ASN A 52 5.89 -10.69 -20.92
CA ASN A 52 5.31 -9.89 -22.00
C ASN A 52 3.79 -10.09 -21.95
N VAL A 53 3.04 -9.00 -21.78
CA VAL A 53 1.59 -9.01 -21.77
C VAL A 53 1.12 -8.01 -22.81
N SER A 54 0.42 -8.49 -23.84
CA SER A 54 -0.06 -7.67 -24.95
C SER A 54 1.04 -6.76 -25.55
N SER A 55 2.22 -7.31 -25.83
CA SER A 55 3.42 -6.62 -26.34
C SER A 55 4.16 -5.70 -25.37
N HIS A 56 3.74 -5.64 -24.11
CA HIS A 56 4.35 -4.79 -23.09
C HIS A 56 5.12 -5.60 -22.06
N MET A 57 6.38 -5.23 -21.83
CA MET A 57 7.21 -5.86 -20.79
C MET A 57 6.77 -5.38 -19.41
N THR A 58 6.33 -6.34 -18.60
CA THR A 58 5.71 -6.09 -17.29
C THR A 58 6.53 -6.75 -16.19
N GLU A 59 6.74 -6.03 -15.09
CA GLU A 59 7.41 -6.54 -13.89
C GLU A 59 6.39 -7.17 -12.96
N LEU A 60 6.66 -8.39 -12.54
CA LEU A 60 5.84 -9.16 -11.62
C LEU A 60 6.64 -9.50 -10.38
N LEU A 61 5.93 -9.56 -9.26
CA LEU A 61 6.42 -10.12 -8.02
C LEU A 61 5.51 -11.28 -7.61
N GLU A 62 6.04 -12.50 -7.56
CA GLU A 62 5.23 -13.71 -7.45
C GLU A 62 5.70 -14.63 -6.31
N ILE A 63 4.75 -15.27 -5.63
CA ILE A 63 5.00 -16.48 -4.83
C ILE A 63 3.99 -17.52 -5.29
N ARG A 64 4.49 -18.66 -5.78
CA ARG A 64 3.64 -19.78 -6.20
C ARG A 64 3.48 -20.76 -5.06
N ALA A 65 2.25 -21.06 -4.69
CA ALA A 65 1.93 -22.18 -3.83
C ALA A 65 2.00 -23.49 -4.62
N ASP A 66 2.27 -24.60 -3.93
CA ASP A 66 2.38 -25.91 -4.56
C ASP A 66 0.99 -26.50 -4.88
N ASP A 67 0.00 -26.26 -4.01
CA ASP A 67 -1.41 -26.64 -4.18
C ASP A 67 -2.34 -25.49 -3.74
N PRO A 68 -2.42 -24.39 -4.52
CA PRO A 68 -3.23 -23.23 -4.16
C PRO A 68 -4.72 -23.56 -4.17
N LYS A 69 -5.46 -23.04 -3.19
CA LYS A 69 -6.94 -22.99 -3.22
C LYS A 69 -7.47 -21.76 -3.96
N MET A 70 -6.64 -20.74 -4.11
CA MET A 70 -6.97 -19.46 -4.74
C MET A 70 -5.72 -18.78 -5.30
N HIS A 71 -5.94 -17.81 -6.18
CA HIS A 71 -4.90 -16.91 -6.67
C HIS A 71 -5.18 -15.47 -6.25
N VAL A 72 -4.25 -14.85 -5.54
CA VAL A 72 -4.34 -13.44 -5.15
C VAL A 72 -3.59 -12.59 -6.17
N LEU A 73 -4.31 -11.75 -6.89
CA LEU A 73 -3.74 -10.78 -7.83
C LEU A 73 -3.75 -9.38 -7.20
N LEU A 74 -2.55 -8.88 -6.88
CA LEU A 74 -2.33 -7.57 -6.27
C LEU A 74 -2.13 -6.50 -7.35
N ILE A 75 -3.02 -5.52 -7.36
CA ILE A 75 -2.98 -4.33 -8.21
C ILE A 75 -2.45 -3.15 -7.40
N PRO A 76 -1.27 -2.60 -7.74
CA PRO A 76 -0.64 -1.55 -6.97
C PRO A 76 -1.36 -0.20 -7.15
N GLY A 77 -0.98 0.76 -6.32
CA GLY A 77 -1.41 2.16 -6.46
C GLY A 77 -0.55 2.94 -7.45
N ASN A 78 -0.59 4.27 -7.37
CA ASN A 78 0.30 5.14 -8.12
C ASN A 78 1.31 5.79 -7.16
N PRO A 79 2.62 5.46 -7.24
CA PRO A 79 3.29 4.70 -8.29
C PRO A 79 3.13 3.17 -8.23
N GLY A 80 2.82 2.57 -9.39
CA GLY A 80 2.65 1.11 -9.55
C GLY A 80 3.91 0.27 -9.70
N VAL A 81 4.91 0.47 -8.84
CA VAL A 81 6.15 -0.32 -8.82
C VAL A 81 5.99 -1.51 -7.86
N VAL A 82 6.07 -2.75 -8.37
CA VAL A 82 5.81 -3.97 -7.56
C VAL A 82 6.80 -4.17 -6.41
N THR A 83 8.01 -3.63 -6.51
CA THR A 83 9.03 -3.75 -5.45
C THR A 83 8.54 -3.14 -4.14
N PHE A 84 7.69 -2.10 -4.16
CA PHE A 84 7.10 -1.55 -2.93
C PHE A 84 6.29 -2.58 -2.14
N TYR A 85 5.73 -3.58 -2.82
CA TYR A 85 4.82 -4.55 -2.25
C TYR A 85 5.52 -5.83 -1.80
N LYS A 86 6.86 -5.89 -1.84
CA LYS A 86 7.59 -7.14 -1.52
C LYS A 86 7.31 -7.66 -0.11
N ASP A 87 7.50 -6.80 0.90
CA ASP A 87 7.27 -7.17 2.29
C ASP A 87 5.80 -7.59 2.52
N PHE A 88 4.86 -6.93 1.82
CA PHE A 88 3.44 -7.25 1.88
C PHE A 88 3.12 -8.62 1.25
N VAL A 89 3.62 -8.91 0.04
CA VAL A 89 3.37 -10.18 -0.66
C VAL A 89 3.94 -11.36 0.12
N GLU A 90 5.16 -11.25 0.65
CA GLU A 90 5.77 -12.32 1.47
C GLU A 90 4.98 -12.55 2.76
N SER A 91 4.61 -11.48 3.46
CA SER A 91 3.84 -11.60 4.71
C SER A 91 2.43 -12.12 4.47
N LEU A 92 1.81 -11.77 3.35
CA LEU A 92 0.49 -12.28 2.97
C LEU A 92 0.55 -13.78 2.64
N TYR A 93 1.59 -14.23 1.94
CA TYR A 93 1.78 -15.65 1.64
C TYR A 93 1.96 -16.49 2.92
N GLU A 94 2.76 -16.00 3.86
CA GLU A 94 2.92 -16.62 5.19
C GLU A 94 1.61 -16.69 5.95
N PHE A 95 0.86 -15.58 5.97
CA PHE A 95 -0.43 -15.53 6.64
C PHE A 95 -1.47 -16.49 6.04
N LEU A 96 -1.40 -16.71 4.73
CA LEU A 96 -2.26 -17.67 4.04
C LEU A 96 -1.72 -19.10 4.11
N GLU A 97 -0.61 -19.34 4.80
CA GLU A 97 -0.02 -20.66 5.04
C GLU A 97 0.22 -21.49 3.76
N GLY A 98 0.43 -20.82 2.62
CA GLY A 98 0.59 -21.46 1.32
C GLY A 98 -0.71 -21.89 0.62
N ASP A 99 -1.89 -21.51 1.13
CA ASP A 99 -3.19 -21.80 0.47
C ASP A 99 -3.43 -20.93 -0.78
N ALA A 100 -2.57 -19.95 -1.06
CA ALA A 100 -2.71 -19.08 -2.21
C ALA A 100 -1.40 -18.87 -2.96
N SER A 101 -1.46 -18.88 -4.29
CA SER A 101 -0.44 -18.23 -5.10
C SER A 101 -0.71 -16.73 -5.14
N ILE A 102 0.32 -15.91 -5.07
CA ILE A 102 0.21 -14.45 -5.02
C ILE A 102 1.03 -13.86 -6.16
N THR A 103 0.43 -13.00 -6.97
CA THR A 103 1.11 -12.22 -8.01
C THR A 103 0.79 -10.74 -7.83
N ALA A 104 1.80 -9.90 -7.71
CA ALA A 104 1.68 -8.45 -7.87
C ALA A 104 2.14 -8.03 -9.26
N ILE A 105 1.34 -7.22 -9.93
CA ILE A 105 1.58 -6.78 -11.32
C ILE A 105 1.89 -5.29 -11.39
N SER A 106 3.00 -4.91 -12.04
CA SER A 106 3.37 -3.49 -12.17
C SER A 106 2.41 -2.73 -13.08
N HIS A 107 2.36 -1.41 -12.91
CA HIS A 107 1.84 -0.54 -13.95
C HIS A 107 2.82 -0.48 -15.14
N LEU A 108 2.29 -0.33 -16.35
CA LEU A 108 3.08 -0.13 -17.56
C LEU A 108 3.97 1.10 -17.41
N SER A 109 5.21 1.02 -17.88
CA SER A 109 6.26 2.04 -17.70
C SER A 109 6.60 2.45 -16.27
N HIS A 110 6.10 1.75 -15.24
CA HIS A 110 6.50 1.94 -13.84
C HIS A 110 7.58 0.93 -13.45
N THR A 111 8.56 0.78 -14.34
CA THR A 111 9.59 -0.28 -14.31
C THR A 111 10.97 0.34 -14.35
N LYS A 112 11.99 -0.44 -13.97
CA LYS A 112 13.37 0.08 -13.89
C LYS A 112 13.96 0.51 -15.24
N LYS A 113 13.52 -0.14 -16.33
CA LYS A 113 13.94 0.15 -17.70
C LYS A 113 12.79 0.71 -18.52
N ASP A 114 13.08 1.59 -19.45
CA ASP A 114 12.09 2.10 -20.41
C ASP A 114 11.87 1.10 -21.54
N TRP A 115 10.95 0.16 -21.34
CA TRP A 115 10.59 -0.84 -22.34
C TRP A 115 9.66 -0.30 -23.43
N ASP A 116 8.95 0.80 -23.15
CA ASP A 116 7.89 1.35 -24.00
C ASP A 116 8.30 2.66 -24.67
N HIS A 117 9.60 2.95 -24.69
CA HIS A 117 10.21 4.10 -25.38
C HIS A 117 9.53 5.44 -25.04
N GLY A 118 9.23 5.64 -23.76
CA GLY A 118 8.62 6.87 -23.25
C GLY A 118 7.12 7.01 -23.52
N ARG A 119 6.44 5.94 -23.99
CA ARG A 119 4.97 5.92 -24.09
C ARG A 119 4.36 6.17 -22.72
N LEU A 120 3.25 6.92 -22.74
CA LEU A 120 2.46 7.25 -21.56
C LEU A 120 1.17 6.44 -21.56
N PHE A 121 0.83 5.87 -20.42
CA PHE A 121 -0.34 4.99 -20.27
C PHE A 121 -1.36 5.60 -19.31
N SER A 122 -2.59 5.72 -19.78
CA SER A 122 -3.73 6.22 -19.01
C SER A 122 -4.22 5.19 -17.99
N LEU A 123 -5.03 5.62 -17.01
CA LEU A 123 -5.69 4.71 -16.08
C LEU A 123 -6.48 3.60 -16.80
N GLU A 124 -7.16 3.93 -17.90
CA GLU A 124 -7.94 2.96 -18.68
C GLU A 124 -7.02 1.92 -19.37
N GLU A 125 -5.96 2.38 -20.05
CA GLU A 125 -4.97 1.47 -20.65
C GLU A 125 -4.27 0.61 -19.59
N GLN A 126 -4.04 1.18 -18.39
CA GLN A 126 -3.54 0.42 -17.26
C GLN A 126 -4.54 -0.65 -16.85
N THR A 127 -5.85 -0.38 -16.77
CA THR A 127 -6.87 -1.39 -16.44
C THR A 127 -6.96 -2.48 -17.51
N ASP A 128 -7.00 -2.10 -18.78
CA ASP A 128 -7.04 -3.03 -19.92
C ASP A 128 -5.85 -3.98 -19.90
N HIS A 129 -4.65 -3.47 -19.58
CA HIS A 129 -3.45 -4.29 -19.41
C HIS A 129 -3.59 -5.40 -18.35
N LYS A 130 -4.30 -5.15 -17.25
CA LYS A 130 -4.49 -6.16 -16.19
C LYS A 130 -5.56 -7.18 -16.60
N MET A 131 -6.54 -6.75 -17.38
CA MET A 131 -7.51 -7.66 -17.99
C MET A 131 -6.83 -8.59 -19.00
N ASP A 132 -5.91 -8.06 -19.80
CA ASP A 132 -5.11 -8.86 -20.73
C ASP A 132 -4.17 -9.82 -19.98
N PHE A 133 -3.59 -9.40 -18.86
CA PHE A 133 -2.83 -10.29 -17.98
C PHE A 133 -3.66 -11.48 -17.48
N ILE A 134 -4.90 -11.24 -17.01
CA ILE A 134 -5.78 -12.34 -16.60
C ILE A 134 -6.00 -13.33 -17.75
N LYS A 135 -6.27 -12.83 -18.96
CA LYS A 135 -6.50 -13.68 -20.13
C LYS A 135 -5.25 -14.45 -20.57
N GLN A 136 -4.08 -13.83 -20.54
CA GLN A 136 -2.85 -14.45 -21.07
C GLN A 136 -2.18 -15.36 -20.06
N GLU A 137 -2.12 -14.95 -18.79
CA GLU A 137 -1.28 -15.61 -17.78
C GLU A 137 -2.10 -16.39 -16.76
N LEU A 138 -3.37 -16.01 -16.52
CA LEU A 138 -4.19 -16.63 -15.49
C LEU A 138 -5.39 -17.43 -16.03
N GLU A 139 -5.71 -17.38 -17.33
CA GLU A 139 -6.91 -17.98 -17.91
C GLU A 139 -7.01 -19.49 -17.62
N ASN A 140 -5.89 -20.20 -17.70
CA ASN A 140 -5.82 -21.66 -17.46
C ASN A 140 -5.71 -22.04 -15.98
N ILE A 141 -5.66 -21.08 -15.06
CA ILE A 141 -5.68 -21.36 -13.63
C ILE A 141 -7.11 -21.74 -13.23
N GLU A 142 -7.27 -22.95 -12.69
CA GLU A 142 -8.57 -23.52 -12.27
C GLU A 142 -9.09 -22.92 -10.95
N VAL A 143 -8.19 -22.35 -10.15
CA VAL A 143 -8.54 -21.77 -8.85
C VAL A 143 -9.11 -20.35 -9.00
N PRO A 144 -10.03 -19.93 -8.13
CA PRO A 144 -10.63 -18.61 -8.20
C PRO A 144 -9.61 -17.48 -7.94
N ILE A 145 -9.87 -16.32 -8.54
CA ILE A 145 -9.04 -15.12 -8.36
C ILE A 145 -9.65 -14.20 -7.30
N ILE A 146 -8.81 -13.74 -6.38
CA ILE A 146 -9.09 -12.63 -5.46
C ILE A 146 -8.25 -11.44 -5.88
N LEU A 147 -8.90 -10.30 -6.12
CA LEU A 147 -8.21 -9.04 -6.39
C LEU A 147 -7.90 -8.32 -5.08
N VAL A 148 -6.69 -7.81 -4.95
CA VAL A 148 -6.31 -6.89 -3.89
C VAL A 148 -5.83 -5.61 -4.56
N GLY A 149 -6.53 -4.50 -4.39
CA GLY A 149 -6.15 -3.21 -4.95
C GLY A 149 -5.63 -2.27 -3.88
N HIS A 150 -4.54 -1.54 -4.12
CA HIS A 150 -4.07 -0.47 -3.22
C HIS A 150 -4.30 0.91 -3.84
N SER A 151 -4.85 1.87 -3.10
CA SER A 151 -5.10 3.23 -3.61
C SER A 151 -5.91 3.18 -4.90
N ILE A 152 -5.43 3.78 -5.99
CA ILE A 152 -6.06 3.69 -7.32
C ILE A 152 -6.17 2.25 -7.85
N GLY A 153 -5.29 1.34 -7.41
CA GLY A 153 -5.42 -0.08 -7.68
C GLY A 153 -6.75 -0.66 -7.21
N SER A 154 -7.39 -0.07 -6.18
CA SER A 154 -8.75 -0.45 -5.76
C SER A 154 -9.79 -0.12 -6.83
N TYR A 155 -9.69 1.04 -7.47
CA TYR A 155 -10.57 1.39 -8.59
C TYR A 155 -10.39 0.41 -9.75
N ILE A 156 -9.12 0.15 -10.12
CA ILE A 156 -8.78 -0.82 -11.17
C ILE A 156 -9.36 -2.20 -10.83
N SER A 157 -9.17 -2.68 -9.60
CA SER A 157 -9.69 -3.98 -9.18
C SER A 157 -11.21 -4.09 -9.23
N ILE A 158 -11.95 -3.06 -8.81
CA ILE A 158 -13.43 -3.03 -8.92
C ILE A 158 -13.85 -3.08 -10.38
N ASP A 159 -13.18 -2.30 -11.23
CA ASP A 159 -13.49 -2.24 -12.66
C ASP A 159 -13.17 -3.58 -13.36
N MET A 160 -12.05 -4.23 -13.01
CA MET A 160 -11.74 -5.59 -13.44
C MET A 160 -12.79 -6.61 -12.96
N PHE A 161 -13.23 -6.51 -11.71
CA PHE A 161 -14.26 -7.38 -11.15
C PHE A 161 -15.59 -7.26 -11.90
N LYS A 162 -15.98 -6.06 -12.34
CA LYS A 162 -17.14 -5.84 -13.23
C LYS A 162 -16.98 -6.56 -14.57
N ARG A 163 -15.77 -6.57 -15.13
CA ARG A 163 -15.47 -7.12 -16.47
C ARG A 163 -15.21 -8.63 -16.47
N SER A 164 -14.89 -9.25 -15.33
CA SER A 164 -14.54 -10.68 -15.21
C SER A 164 -15.08 -11.33 -13.93
N SER A 165 -16.38 -11.17 -13.69
CA SER A 165 -17.05 -11.71 -12.48
C SER A 165 -17.15 -13.25 -12.44
N GLU A 166 -16.89 -13.94 -13.55
CA GLU A 166 -16.86 -15.40 -13.61
C GLU A 166 -15.58 -15.99 -12.98
N LYS A 167 -14.45 -15.32 -13.17
CA LYS A 167 -13.13 -15.79 -12.70
C LYS A 167 -12.67 -15.10 -11.42
N VAL A 168 -13.03 -13.82 -11.26
CA VAL A 168 -12.76 -13.05 -10.05
C VAL A 168 -13.95 -13.19 -9.10
N ILE A 169 -13.71 -13.76 -7.91
CA ILE A 169 -14.78 -14.03 -6.94
C ILE A 169 -14.88 -13.01 -5.82
N TYR A 170 -13.80 -12.24 -5.58
CA TYR A 170 -13.70 -11.31 -4.46
C TYR A 170 -12.73 -10.17 -4.77
N CYS A 171 -12.99 -8.98 -4.23
CA CYS A 171 -12.11 -7.82 -4.34
C CYS A 171 -11.92 -7.11 -3.00
N ILE A 172 -10.66 -6.84 -2.64
CA ILE A 172 -10.25 -6.15 -1.42
C ILE A 172 -9.58 -4.83 -1.81
N GLY A 173 -10.18 -3.70 -1.43
CA GLY A 173 -9.60 -2.35 -1.60
C GLY A 173 -8.86 -1.89 -0.35
N LEU A 174 -7.55 -1.67 -0.47
CA LEU A 174 -6.67 -1.18 0.59
C LEU A 174 -6.42 0.32 0.40
N TYR A 175 -6.84 1.13 1.37
CA TYR A 175 -6.74 2.60 1.32
C TYR A 175 -7.31 3.14 0.00
N PRO A 176 -8.57 2.84 -0.33
CA PRO A 176 -9.06 2.87 -1.70
C PRO A 176 -9.22 4.31 -2.22
N PHE A 177 -8.73 4.58 -3.44
CA PHE A 177 -8.97 5.84 -4.14
C PHE A 177 -10.06 5.66 -5.18
N LEU A 178 -11.32 5.92 -4.80
CA LEU A 178 -12.49 5.72 -5.67
C LEU A 178 -13.17 7.05 -6.06
N ALA A 179 -12.96 8.13 -5.32
CA ALA A 179 -13.53 9.44 -5.59
C ALA A 179 -12.58 10.53 -5.09
N LEU A 180 -12.68 11.73 -5.67
CA LEU A 180 -11.89 12.87 -5.23
C LEU A 180 -12.30 13.35 -3.84
N ASN A 181 -11.31 13.63 -3.01
CA ASN A 181 -11.50 14.38 -1.78
C ASN A 181 -11.32 15.88 -2.07
N LEU A 182 -12.43 16.59 -2.31
CA LEU A 182 -12.41 18.01 -2.68
C LEU A 182 -11.83 18.92 -1.57
N GLN A 183 -11.77 18.43 -0.33
CA GLN A 183 -11.19 19.17 0.80
C GLN A 183 -9.69 18.91 0.96
N SER A 184 -9.12 17.93 0.24
CA SER A 184 -7.70 17.62 0.32
C SER A 184 -6.87 18.61 -0.49
N THR A 185 -6.07 19.41 0.23
CA THR A 185 -5.08 20.31 -0.38
C THR A 185 -4.02 19.52 -1.14
N GLU A 186 -3.63 18.35 -0.62
CA GLU A 186 -2.64 17.47 -1.27
C GLU A 186 -3.14 16.97 -2.61
N GLN A 187 -4.37 16.43 -2.67
CA GLN A 187 -4.98 16.01 -3.93
C GLN A 187 -5.08 17.17 -4.93
N SER A 188 -5.43 18.38 -4.45
CA SER A 188 -5.48 19.57 -5.30
C SER A 188 -4.11 19.93 -5.90
N ILE A 189 -3.04 19.87 -5.10
CA ILE A 189 -1.67 20.15 -5.56
C ILE A 189 -1.23 19.10 -6.57
N VAL A 190 -1.39 17.81 -6.26
CA VAL A 190 -1.03 16.71 -7.16
C VAL A 190 -1.80 16.81 -8.48
N GLY A 191 -3.11 17.04 -8.41
CA GLY A 191 -3.95 17.22 -9.59
C GLY A 191 -3.51 18.38 -10.48
N LYS A 192 -3.12 19.53 -9.90
CA LYS A 192 -2.60 20.69 -10.66
C LYS A 192 -1.24 20.39 -11.31
N ILE A 193 -0.34 19.72 -10.59
CA ILE A 193 0.97 19.32 -11.12
C ILE A 193 0.79 18.34 -12.28
N ALA A 194 -0.05 17.32 -12.10
CA ALA A 194 -0.31 16.28 -13.09
C ALA A 194 -1.01 16.86 -14.34
N ALA A 195 -1.96 17.78 -14.18
CA ALA A 195 -2.67 18.42 -15.30
C ALA A 195 -1.80 19.35 -16.14
N SER A 196 -0.74 19.93 -15.56
CA SER A 196 0.16 20.83 -16.26
C SER A 196 1.27 20.07 -16.98
N ARG A 197 1.21 20.00 -18.31
CA ARG A 197 2.24 19.32 -19.13
C ARG A 197 3.65 19.86 -18.87
N VAL A 198 3.80 21.18 -18.78
CA VAL A 198 5.12 21.83 -18.59
C VAL A 198 5.67 21.49 -17.20
N VAL A 199 4.87 21.64 -16.15
CA VAL A 199 5.29 21.36 -14.77
C VAL A 199 5.60 19.88 -14.61
N SER A 200 4.76 19.00 -15.16
CA SER A 200 4.94 17.56 -15.09
C SER A 200 6.23 17.10 -15.78
N VAL A 201 6.57 17.65 -16.96
CA VAL A 201 7.84 17.37 -17.64
C VAL A 201 9.03 17.92 -16.85
N ALA A 202 8.95 19.18 -16.38
CA ALA A 202 10.02 19.79 -15.60
C ALA A 202 10.31 19.01 -14.31
N LEU A 203 9.25 18.62 -13.57
CA LEU A 203 9.39 17.80 -12.37
C LEU A 203 10.01 16.44 -12.67
N SER A 204 9.60 15.80 -13.78
CA SER A 204 10.18 14.51 -14.18
C SER A 204 11.67 14.63 -14.53
N LEU A 205 12.10 15.73 -15.15
CA LEU A 205 13.52 16.01 -15.40
C LEU A 205 14.30 16.25 -14.11
N ILE A 206 13.72 16.99 -13.15
CA ILE A 206 14.33 17.22 -11.84
C ILE A 206 14.51 15.89 -11.10
N VAL A 207 13.47 15.05 -11.05
CA VAL A 207 13.53 13.73 -10.44
C VAL A 207 14.55 12.84 -11.14
N ALA A 208 14.59 12.85 -12.48
CA ALA A 208 15.58 12.12 -13.25
C ALA A 208 17.02 12.54 -12.96
N SER A 209 17.24 13.83 -12.68
CA SER A 209 18.57 14.32 -12.33
C SER A 209 19.11 13.75 -11.01
N LEU A 210 18.22 13.37 -10.09
CA LEU A 210 18.60 12.69 -8.84
C LEU A 210 19.16 11.28 -9.10
N GLY A 211 18.79 10.65 -10.23
CA GLY A 211 19.31 9.35 -10.64
C GLY A 211 20.81 9.36 -10.99
N PHE A 212 21.42 10.53 -11.21
CA PHE A 212 22.87 10.66 -11.42
C PHE A 212 23.68 10.62 -10.12
N LEU A 213 23.02 10.74 -8.96
CA LEU A 213 23.70 10.69 -7.66
C LEU A 213 24.16 9.27 -7.34
N PRO A 214 25.28 9.10 -6.61
CA PRO A 214 25.65 7.80 -6.04
C PRO A 214 24.50 7.23 -5.19
N ARG A 215 24.28 5.91 -5.25
CA ARG A 215 23.16 5.26 -4.53
C ARG A 215 23.13 5.56 -3.04
N SER A 216 24.28 5.70 -2.39
CA SER A 216 24.37 6.06 -0.97
C SER A 216 23.84 7.48 -0.69
N ALA A 217 24.16 8.44 -1.55
CA ALA A 217 23.69 9.82 -1.44
C ALA A 217 22.18 9.91 -1.72
N LEU A 218 21.71 9.24 -2.78
CA LEU A 218 20.29 9.19 -3.11
C LEU A 218 19.48 8.56 -1.98
N ARG A 219 19.95 7.43 -1.44
CA ARG A 219 19.33 6.77 -0.27
C ARG A 219 19.25 7.72 0.91
N LEU A 220 20.32 8.46 1.21
CA LEU A 220 20.36 9.42 2.31
C LEU A 220 19.33 10.55 2.09
N ILE A 221 19.23 11.08 0.88
CA ILE A 221 18.23 12.10 0.51
C ILE A 221 16.82 11.56 0.74
N VAL A 222 16.51 10.38 0.19
CA VAL A 222 15.19 9.74 0.33
C VAL A 222 14.86 9.53 1.81
N THR A 223 15.76 8.92 2.60
CA THR A 223 15.56 8.67 4.04
C THR A 223 15.36 9.94 4.86
N ASN A 224 16.04 11.04 4.53
CA ASN A 224 16.00 12.27 5.30
C ASN A 224 14.85 13.21 4.91
N SER A 225 14.34 13.12 3.68
CA SER A 225 13.27 13.99 3.16
C SER A 225 11.87 13.42 3.38
N LEU A 226 11.62 12.22 2.83
CA LEU A 226 10.28 11.65 2.65
C LEU A 226 10.07 10.36 3.45
N ALA A 227 11.14 9.77 4.01
CA ALA A 227 11.16 8.35 4.31
C ALA A 227 11.74 7.95 5.68
N LYS A 228 11.58 8.79 6.72
CA LYS A 228 12.01 8.43 8.09
C LYS A 228 11.33 7.16 8.61
N SER A 229 10.16 6.81 8.07
CA SER A 229 9.32 5.68 8.47
C SER A 229 9.17 4.61 7.38
N TRP A 230 9.86 4.73 6.23
CA TRP A 230 9.72 3.75 5.15
C TRP A 230 10.58 2.52 5.40
N SER A 231 10.10 1.36 4.92
CA SER A 231 10.90 0.14 4.92
C SER A 231 12.12 0.30 3.99
N ALA A 232 13.17 -0.49 4.25
CA ALA A 232 14.36 -0.50 3.39
C ALA A 232 14.01 -0.84 1.93
N VAL A 233 12.99 -1.68 1.73
CA VAL A 233 12.47 -2.06 0.42
C VAL A 233 11.82 -0.87 -0.28
N ALA A 234 10.99 -0.09 0.40
CA ALA A 234 10.34 1.10 -0.18
C ALA A 234 11.36 2.19 -0.55
N VAL A 235 12.40 2.37 0.28
CA VAL A 235 13.52 3.27 -0.05
C VAL A 235 14.25 2.78 -1.29
N GLU A 236 14.56 1.48 -1.39
CA GLU A 236 15.24 0.90 -2.56
C GLU A 236 14.38 1.01 -3.83
N ALA A 237 13.09 0.72 -3.76
CA ALA A 237 12.15 0.85 -4.87
C ALA A 237 12.13 2.29 -5.43
N THR A 238 12.09 3.27 -4.53
CA THR A 238 12.17 4.70 -4.89
C THR A 238 13.49 5.04 -5.56
N CYS A 239 14.61 4.61 -4.97
CA CYS A 239 15.94 4.92 -5.50
C CYS A 239 16.23 4.25 -6.84
N SER A 240 15.52 3.18 -7.19
CA SER A 240 15.78 2.41 -8.41
C SER A 240 14.79 2.69 -9.54
N HIS A 241 13.51 2.91 -9.24
CA HIS A 241 12.44 3.05 -10.23
C HIS A 241 11.93 4.49 -10.35
N LEU A 242 11.62 5.15 -9.23
CA LEU A 242 10.97 6.46 -9.28
C LEU A 242 11.86 7.59 -9.78
N VAL A 243 13.18 7.43 -9.65
CA VAL A 243 14.16 8.38 -10.21
C VAL A 243 14.32 8.26 -11.72
N GLN A 244 13.60 7.36 -12.40
CA GLN A 244 13.65 7.27 -13.85
C GLN A 244 12.68 8.28 -14.48
N TYR A 245 13.12 8.96 -15.55
CA TYR A 245 12.31 9.94 -16.25
C TYR A 245 10.99 9.35 -16.77
N HIS A 246 11.06 8.21 -17.49
CA HIS A 246 9.88 7.57 -18.08
C HIS A 246 8.87 7.13 -17.03
N THR A 247 9.35 6.63 -15.88
CA THR A 247 8.52 6.25 -14.74
C THR A 247 7.81 7.46 -14.14
N MET A 248 8.53 8.53 -13.80
CA MET A 248 7.90 9.72 -13.23
C MET A 248 6.93 10.40 -14.21
N ARG A 249 7.24 10.38 -15.51
CA ARG A 249 6.33 10.83 -16.57
C ARG A 249 5.03 10.03 -16.59
N ASN A 250 5.10 8.71 -16.43
CA ASN A 250 3.93 7.85 -16.39
C ASN A 250 3.15 7.99 -15.09
N VAL A 251 3.82 8.09 -13.93
CA VAL A 251 3.18 8.37 -12.63
C VAL A 251 2.31 9.62 -12.71
N LEU A 252 2.86 10.73 -13.23
CA LEU A 252 2.13 11.99 -13.34
C LEU A 252 1.05 11.97 -14.43
N PHE A 253 1.29 11.29 -15.56
CA PHE A 253 0.28 11.17 -16.61
C PHE A 253 -0.90 10.29 -16.16
N MET A 254 -0.61 9.17 -15.51
CA MET A 254 -1.62 8.30 -14.93
C MET A 254 -2.42 9.08 -13.88
N ALA A 255 -1.76 9.77 -12.93
CA ALA A 255 -2.43 10.62 -11.95
C ALA A 255 -3.39 11.62 -12.62
N MET A 256 -2.97 12.33 -13.66
CA MET A 256 -3.86 13.23 -14.41
C MET A 256 -5.13 12.51 -14.91
N THR A 257 -4.99 11.29 -15.46
CA THR A 257 -6.15 10.51 -15.93
C THR A 257 -7.01 9.97 -14.78
N GLU A 258 -6.41 9.64 -13.62
CA GLU A 258 -7.12 9.27 -12.39
C GLU A 258 -8.02 10.42 -11.94
N PHE A 259 -7.46 11.61 -11.76
CA PHE A 259 -8.20 12.78 -11.32
C PHE A 259 -9.37 13.13 -12.26
N ARG A 260 -9.17 12.97 -13.57
CA ARG A 260 -10.26 13.15 -14.56
C ARG A 260 -11.35 12.10 -14.42
N LYS A 261 -10.98 10.82 -14.30
CA LYS A 261 -11.94 9.71 -14.21
C LYS A 261 -12.74 9.77 -12.90
N LEU A 262 -12.08 10.01 -11.77
CA LEU A 262 -12.67 10.02 -10.43
C LEU A 262 -13.44 11.30 -10.09
N THR A 263 -13.54 12.25 -11.04
CA THR A 263 -14.51 13.34 -10.96
C THR A 263 -15.94 12.82 -11.14
N ALA A 264 -16.12 11.70 -11.87
CA ALA A 264 -17.41 11.04 -11.97
C ALA A 264 -17.76 10.33 -10.65
N THR A 265 -19.03 10.32 -10.29
CA THR A 265 -19.53 9.58 -9.12
C THR A 265 -19.24 8.08 -9.28
N PRO A 266 -18.66 7.43 -8.26
CA PRO A 266 -18.51 5.98 -8.28
C PRO A 266 -19.85 5.27 -8.39
N ASP A 267 -19.80 4.07 -8.94
CA ASP A 267 -20.98 3.21 -9.08
C ASP A 267 -21.31 2.55 -7.74
N TRP A 268 -21.88 3.35 -6.84
CA TRP A 268 -22.28 2.92 -5.50
C TRP A 268 -23.36 1.83 -5.54
N ALA A 269 -24.20 1.83 -6.58
CA ALA A 269 -25.22 0.80 -6.77
C ALA A 269 -24.57 -0.58 -6.95
N PHE A 270 -23.63 -0.69 -7.89
CA PHE A 270 -22.86 -1.93 -8.08
C PHE A 270 -22.15 -2.39 -6.80
N MET A 271 -21.53 -1.45 -6.06
CA MET A 271 -20.82 -1.79 -4.82
C MET A 271 -21.75 -2.33 -3.74
N ARG A 272 -22.94 -1.72 -3.58
CA ARG A 272 -23.95 -2.21 -2.63
C ARG A 272 -24.54 -3.56 -3.04
N GLU A 273 -24.79 -3.77 -4.32
CA GLU A 273 -25.29 -5.04 -4.85
C GLU A 273 -24.28 -6.18 -4.68
N ASN A 274 -22.98 -5.87 -4.72
CA ASN A 274 -21.89 -6.85 -4.60
C ASN A 274 -21.17 -6.80 -3.26
N LYS A 275 -21.78 -6.22 -2.23
CA LYS A 275 -21.16 -6.00 -0.91
C LYS A 275 -20.60 -7.24 -0.23
N GLU A 276 -21.15 -8.41 -0.51
CA GLU A 276 -20.67 -9.69 0.04
C GLU A 276 -19.36 -10.17 -0.62
N LYS A 277 -19.00 -9.58 -1.76
CA LYS A 277 -17.80 -9.90 -2.56
C LYS A 277 -16.77 -8.77 -2.56
N LEU A 278 -17.04 -7.68 -1.83
CA LEU A 278 -16.19 -6.50 -1.74
C LEU A 278 -15.84 -6.24 -0.28
N ALA A 279 -14.56 -6.04 -0.01
CA ALA A 279 -14.08 -5.55 1.28
C ALA A 279 -13.21 -4.32 1.10
N PHE A 280 -13.28 -3.39 2.05
CA PHE A 280 -12.49 -2.17 2.03
C PHE A 280 -11.79 -1.96 3.36
N LEU A 281 -10.53 -1.53 3.30
CA LEU A 281 -9.75 -1.09 4.44
C LEU A 281 -9.48 0.41 4.29
N PHE A 282 -10.08 1.23 5.15
CA PHE A 282 -9.86 2.68 5.19
C PHE A 282 -8.88 3.07 6.30
N GLY A 283 -8.15 4.17 6.10
CA GLY A 283 -7.38 4.83 7.15
C GLY A 283 -8.09 6.07 7.65
N GLY A 284 -8.12 6.29 8.98
CA GLY A 284 -8.80 7.46 9.56
C GLY A 284 -8.25 8.81 9.07
N ASP A 285 -6.94 8.89 8.80
CA ASP A 285 -6.25 10.08 8.28
C ASP A 285 -5.94 9.95 6.75
N ASP A 286 -6.55 9.00 6.03
CA ASP A 286 -6.22 8.77 4.62
C ASP A 286 -6.90 9.80 3.70
N HIS A 287 -6.08 10.55 2.97
CA HIS A 287 -6.57 11.53 2.01
C HIS A 287 -7.06 10.91 0.71
N TRP A 288 -6.71 9.66 0.39
CA TRP A 288 -7.11 8.98 -0.84
C TRP A 288 -8.49 8.31 -0.73
N GLY A 289 -8.81 7.74 0.43
CA GLY A 289 -10.14 7.23 0.77
C GLY A 289 -10.77 8.01 1.93
N PRO A 290 -11.49 9.13 1.69
CA PRO A 290 -12.10 9.91 2.77
C PRO A 290 -13.15 9.08 3.53
N LEU A 291 -13.27 9.27 4.84
CA LEU A 291 -14.27 8.59 5.68
C LEU A 291 -15.72 8.74 5.19
N GLN A 292 -16.04 9.82 4.49
CA GLN A 292 -17.35 10.00 3.83
C GLN A 292 -17.65 8.88 2.80
N MET A 293 -16.61 8.34 2.16
CA MET A 293 -16.73 7.18 1.26
C MET A 293 -17.06 5.90 2.04
N PHE A 294 -16.54 5.76 3.25
CA PHE A 294 -16.90 4.65 4.13
C PHE A 294 -18.39 4.71 4.45
N GLU A 295 -18.94 5.88 4.78
CA GLU A 295 -20.39 6.05 5.03
C GLU A 295 -21.24 5.66 3.81
N GLU A 296 -20.90 6.12 2.61
CA GLU A 296 -21.62 5.78 1.36
C GLU A 296 -21.60 4.29 1.00
N VAL A 297 -20.52 3.59 1.35
CA VAL A 297 -20.39 2.14 1.16
C VAL A 297 -21.09 1.36 2.30
N CYS A 298 -21.00 1.86 3.54
CA CYS A 298 -21.46 1.18 4.75
C CYS A 298 -22.92 1.43 5.11
N ASP A 299 -23.57 2.49 4.61
CA ASP A 299 -25.03 2.67 4.71
C ASP A 299 -25.83 1.51 4.05
N GLY A 300 -25.15 0.54 3.43
CA GLY A 300 -25.68 -0.78 3.10
C GLY A 300 -24.82 -1.99 3.45
N CYS A 301 -23.63 -1.84 4.07
CA CYS A 301 -22.63 -2.91 4.20
C CYS A 301 -22.27 -3.23 5.66
N CYS A 302 -22.46 -4.50 6.06
CA CYS A 302 -22.11 -4.98 7.40
C CYS A 302 -20.58 -4.99 7.60
N MET A 303 -20.18 -4.49 8.76
CA MET A 303 -18.82 -4.49 9.29
C MET A 303 -18.30 -5.92 9.48
N PHE A 304 -17.19 -6.29 8.83
CA PHE A 304 -16.43 -7.50 9.17
C PHE A 304 -15.13 -7.13 9.88
N ASN A 305 -15.10 -7.44 11.18
CA ASN A 305 -14.02 -7.14 12.14
C ASN A 305 -12.81 -8.08 12.08
N HIS A 306 -12.55 -8.75 10.94
CA HIS A 306 -11.45 -9.75 10.84
C HIS A 306 -10.21 -9.29 10.05
N ILE A 307 -10.09 -8.00 9.69
CA ILE A 307 -8.89 -7.44 9.02
C ILE A 307 -7.87 -6.89 10.05
N CYS A 308 -7.91 -7.30 11.32
CA CYS A 308 -6.96 -6.79 12.34
C CYS A 308 -5.49 -7.16 12.06
N CYS A 309 -5.21 -8.24 11.30
CA CYS A 309 -3.83 -8.67 11.01
C CYS A 309 -3.27 -8.14 9.68
N LEU A 310 -4.09 -7.98 8.62
CA LEU A 310 -3.68 -7.26 7.40
C LEU A 310 -3.31 -5.80 7.72
N PHE A 311 -3.96 -5.25 8.75
CA PHE A 311 -3.69 -3.92 9.33
C PHE A 311 -2.23 -3.75 9.79
N MET A 312 -1.58 -4.82 10.28
CA MET A 312 -0.20 -4.75 10.74
C MET A 312 0.81 -4.79 9.58
N CYS A 313 0.52 -5.51 8.49
CA CYS A 313 1.42 -5.60 7.34
C CYS A 313 1.35 -4.38 6.41
N VAL A 314 0.16 -3.84 6.12
CA VAL A 314 0.04 -2.68 5.19
C VAL A 314 0.50 -1.38 5.85
N LYS A 315 0.23 -1.17 7.15
CA LYS A 315 0.79 -0.04 7.92
C LYS A 315 2.31 -0.15 8.08
N ALA A 316 2.88 -1.35 8.17
CA ALA A 316 4.34 -1.51 8.21
C ALA A 316 5.04 -1.10 6.90
N VAL A 317 4.36 -1.21 5.75
CA VAL A 317 4.93 -0.86 4.43
C VAL A 317 4.76 0.63 4.09
N TYR A 318 3.69 1.29 4.58
CA TYR A 318 3.40 2.69 4.22
C TYR A 318 3.18 3.68 5.39
N TYR A 319 2.85 3.27 6.63
CA TYR A 319 2.53 4.21 7.74
C TYR A 319 2.83 3.68 9.18
N PHE A 320 3.92 4.21 9.77
CA PHE A 320 4.27 4.46 11.20
C PHE A 320 4.13 3.38 12.32
N PRO A 321 5.18 3.21 13.16
CA PRO A 321 5.12 2.50 14.46
C PRO A 321 4.83 3.36 15.72
N GLU A 322 5.00 4.69 15.71
CA GLU A 322 4.97 5.50 16.96
C GLU A 322 3.56 5.92 17.47
N ARG A 323 2.48 5.61 16.73
CA ARG A 323 1.10 5.93 17.15
C ARG A 323 0.33 4.77 17.78
N LEU A 324 0.99 3.64 18.04
CA LEU A 324 0.36 2.45 18.62
C LEU A 324 -0.37 2.70 19.96
N GLN A 325 -0.04 3.77 20.68
CA GLN A 325 -0.64 4.09 21.98
C GLN A 325 -1.82 5.07 21.95
N ARG A 326 -2.12 5.72 20.82
CA ARG A 326 -3.23 6.71 20.76
C ARG A 326 -4.51 6.17 20.15
N ASP A 327 -4.42 5.21 19.25
CA ASP A 327 -5.59 4.71 18.49
C ASP A 327 -6.14 3.37 19.05
N MET A 328 -5.71 2.98 20.27
CA MET A 328 -6.24 1.82 21.01
C MET A 328 -7.14 2.21 22.20
N CYS A 329 -7.58 3.48 22.28
CA CYS A 329 -8.55 3.94 23.27
C CYS A 329 -9.82 4.47 22.60
#